data_AF-A5G4V2-F1
#
_entry.id   AF-A5G4V2-F1
#
_cell.length_a   1.000
_cell.length_b   1.000
_cell.length_c   1.000
_cell.angle_alpha   90.00
_cell.angle_beta   90.00
_cell.angle_gamma   90.00
#
_symmetry.space_group_name_H-M   'P 1'
#
loop_
_entity.id
_entity.type
_entity.pdbx_description
1 polymer ?
#
loop_
_entity_poly.entity_id
_entity_poly.type
_entity_poly.pdbx_seq_one_letter_code
_entity_poly.pdbx_strand_id
1 'polypeptide(L)'
;MKKKLSELQKLRGVGEVLSGRLVEAGYDTFAKVAAAGEDGLKKIPGINPRLVTSIVEQAGQLVGEAQTTRAQKVENLKRSAAILKEQVQGVALRVRDSFAQEAVGKTGRKVEKEILKVISSLEKVEGKLDTRVKKAGKGLAKAEKRLAALADAGLADIGRGLKKARKSLKRVLAR
;
A
#
# COMPACT_ATOMS: atom_id res chain seq x y z
N MET A 1 27.73 23.93 -6.15
CA MET A 1 27.92 22.70 -5.35
C MET A 1 26.59 21.93 -5.33
N LYS A 2 26.60 20.63 -5.65
CA LYS A 2 25.39 19.82 -5.89
C LYS A 2 24.59 19.67 -4.58
N LYS A 3 23.40 20.29 -4.51
CA LYS A 3 22.44 20.16 -3.41
C LYS A 3 22.10 18.68 -3.20
N LYS A 4 22.67 18.04 -2.17
CA LYS A 4 22.09 16.81 -1.62
C LYS A 4 20.72 17.23 -1.09
N LEU A 5 19.66 16.86 -1.82
CA LEU A 5 18.30 16.85 -1.29
C LEU A 5 18.33 16.02 -0.01
N SER A 6 18.43 16.70 1.13
CA SER A 6 18.43 16.06 2.44
C SER A 6 17.09 15.36 2.59
N GLU A 7 17.09 14.10 3.02
CA GLU A 7 15.84 13.34 3.17
C GLU A 7 14.82 14.06 4.05
N LEU A 8 15.31 14.87 4.99
CA LEU A 8 14.54 15.76 5.87
C LEU A 8 13.57 16.70 5.15
N GLN A 9 13.80 17.05 3.88
CA GLN A 9 12.89 17.89 3.08
C GLN A 9 11.58 17.18 2.70
N LYS A 10 11.47 15.86 2.96
CA LYS A 10 10.21 15.13 2.84
C LYS A 10 9.22 15.49 3.96
N LEU A 11 9.68 16.13 5.03
CA LEU A 11 8.84 16.60 6.14
C LEU A 11 8.15 17.91 5.75
N ARG A 12 6.83 17.95 5.93
CA ARG A 12 6.04 19.13 5.61
C ARG A 12 6.40 20.25 6.58
N GLY A 13 6.91 21.36 6.05
CA GLY A 13 7.39 22.49 6.84
C GLY A 13 8.92 22.52 7.04
N VAL A 14 9.65 21.51 6.54
CA VAL A 14 11.12 21.51 6.50
C VAL A 14 11.60 21.85 5.10
N GLY A 15 11.96 23.12 4.90
CA GLY A 15 12.60 23.59 3.66
C GLY A 15 14.12 23.35 3.64
N GLU A 16 14.80 23.72 2.55
CA GLU A 16 16.25 23.58 2.41
C GLU A 16 17.03 24.21 3.57
N VAL A 17 16.65 25.42 3.99
CA VAL A 17 17.31 26.16 5.07
C VAL A 17 17.15 25.44 6.41
N LEU A 18 15.94 24.99 6.72
CA LEU A 18 15.66 24.24 7.95
C LEU A 18 16.36 22.88 7.97
N SER A 19 16.42 22.21 6.81
CA SER A 19 17.14 20.96 6.68
C SER A 19 18.65 21.12 6.92
N GLY A 20 19.25 22.23 6.46
CA GLY A 20 20.64 22.56 6.76
C GLY A 20 20.87 22.74 8.26
N ARG A 21 20.01 23.53 8.92
CA ARG A 21 20.09 23.77 10.37
C ARG A 21 19.87 22.52 11.21
N LEU A 22 18.99 21.62 10.77
CA LEU A 22 18.77 20.33 11.42
C LEU A 22 20.03 19.46 11.36
N VAL A 23 20.69 19.42 10.19
CA VAL A 23 21.95 18.68 10.02
C VAL A 23 23.08 19.31 10.84
N GLU A 24 23.18 20.64 10.88
CA GLU A 24 24.14 21.38 11.71
C GLU A 24 23.92 21.14 13.21
N ALA A 25 22.66 20.99 13.64
CA ALA A 25 22.28 20.62 15.00
C ALA A 25 22.46 19.11 15.31
N GLY A 26 22.97 18.31 14.36
CA GLY A 26 23.23 16.87 14.53
C GLY A 26 22.04 15.95 14.23
N TYR A 27 20.90 16.50 13.79
CA TYR A 27 19.70 15.77 13.40
C TYR A 27 19.71 15.45 11.90
N ASP A 28 20.64 14.60 11.49
CA ASP A 28 20.85 14.21 10.09
C ASP A 28 19.79 13.25 9.52
N THR A 29 18.98 12.63 10.37
CA THR A 29 18.07 11.53 10.02
C THR A 29 16.72 11.66 10.71
N PHE A 30 15.65 11.13 10.10
CA PHE A 30 14.30 11.11 10.69
C PHE A 30 14.28 10.46 12.07
N ALA A 31 15.12 9.44 12.31
CA ALA A 31 15.24 8.76 13.59
C ALA A 31 15.74 9.71 14.68
N LYS A 32 16.76 10.51 14.37
CA LYS A 32 17.28 11.52 15.30
C LYS A 32 16.29 12.67 15.50
N VAL A 33 15.56 13.08 14.46
CA VAL A 33 14.50 14.09 14.57
C VAL A 33 13.35 13.61 15.46
N ALA A 34 12.91 12.36 15.31
CA ALA A 34 11.87 11.77 16.14
C ALA A 34 12.33 11.59 17.60
N ALA A 35 13.59 11.17 17.80
CA ALA A 35 14.18 11.01 19.13
C ALA A 35 14.46 12.34 19.85
N ALA A 36 14.73 13.42 19.10
CA ALA A 36 14.89 14.76 19.66
C ALA A 36 13.61 15.28 20.35
N GLY A 37 12.45 14.76 19.92
CA GLY A 37 11.15 15.17 20.43
C GLY A 37 10.88 16.65 20.19
N GLU A 38 9.81 17.15 20.79
CA GLU A 38 9.42 18.54 20.60
C GLU A 38 10.43 19.54 21.17
N ASP A 39 11.03 19.18 22.31
CA ASP A 39 11.93 20.08 23.05
C ASP A 39 13.30 20.24 22.36
N GLY A 40 13.75 19.22 21.63
CA GLY A 40 14.95 19.30 20.81
C GLY A 40 14.75 20.17 19.55
N LEU A 41 13.57 20.09 18.94
CA LEU A 41 13.24 20.86 17.73
C LEU A 41 12.88 22.32 18.02
N LYS A 42 12.24 22.62 19.16
CA LYS A 42 11.93 24.01 19.58
C LYS A 42 13.19 24.86 19.78
N LYS A 43 14.34 24.25 20.08
CA LYS A 43 15.63 24.93 20.25
C LYS A 43 16.29 25.33 18.93
N ILE A 44 15.80 24.86 17.79
CA ILE A 44 16.40 25.15 16.48
C ILE A 44 15.86 26.48 15.94
N PRO A 45 16.74 27.43 15.59
CA PRO A 45 16.32 28.74 15.12
C PRO A 45 15.55 28.62 13.79
N GLY A 46 14.35 29.20 13.74
CA GLY A 46 13.50 29.24 12.54
C GLY A 46 12.50 28.10 12.41
N ILE A 47 12.39 27.21 13.39
CA ILE A 47 11.28 26.26 13.46
C ILE A 47 10.04 26.94 14.03
N ASN A 48 8.90 26.76 13.37
CA ASN A 48 7.61 27.20 13.91
C ASN A 48 7.16 26.21 15.01
N PRO A 49 6.97 26.66 16.27
CA PRO A 49 6.58 25.78 17.38
C PRO A 49 5.30 24.97 17.12
N ARG A 50 4.38 25.51 16.32
CA ARG A 50 3.12 24.81 15.96
C ARG A 50 3.34 23.65 14.98
N LEU A 51 4.43 23.68 14.21
CA LEU A 51 4.76 22.62 13.26
C LEU A 51 5.65 21.54 13.88
N VAL A 52 6.24 21.80 15.05
CA VAL A 52 7.15 20.85 15.73
C VAL A 52 6.49 19.51 15.96
N THR A 53 5.31 19.49 16.58
CA THR A 53 4.55 18.26 16.86
C THR A 53 4.30 17.48 15.56
N SER A 54 3.84 18.16 14.51
CA SER A 54 3.60 17.53 13.20
C SER A 54 4.87 17.01 12.54
N ILE A 55 6.00 17.70 12.71
CA ILE A 55 7.30 17.29 12.18
C ILE A 55 7.82 16.04 12.94
N VAL A 56 7.68 16.00 14.27
CA VAL A 56 8.06 14.83 15.09
C VAL A 56 7.20 13.63 14.73
N GLU A 57 5.88 13.81 14.62
CA GLU A 57 4.94 12.76 14.22
C GLU A 57 5.26 12.23 12.81
N GLN A 58 5.48 13.12 11.84
CA GLN A 58 5.86 12.74 10.48
C GLN A 58 7.22 12.03 10.45
N ALA A 59 8.19 12.49 11.24
CA ALA A 59 9.48 11.83 11.37
C ALA A 59 9.32 10.43 11.96
N GLY A 60 8.51 10.26 13.01
CA GLY A 60 8.19 8.97 13.61
C GLY A 60 7.49 8.02 12.63
N GLN A 61 6.52 8.50 11.85
CA GLN A 61 5.87 7.73 10.80
C GLN A 61 6.86 7.31 9.71
N LEU A 62 7.70 8.24 9.25
CA LEU A 62 8.72 7.94 8.25
C LEU A 62 9.81 7.01 8.78
N VAL A 63 10.12 7.04 10.08
CA VAL A 63 11.01 6.08 10.73
C VAL A 63 10.35 4.71 10.79
N GLY A 64 9.08 4.59 11.18
CA GLY A 64 8.36 3.31 11.16
C GLY A 64 8.23 2.73 9.74
N GLU A 65 7.98 3.58 8.75
CA GLU A 65 7.95 3.21 7.34
C GLU A 65 9.35 2.91 6.74
N ALA A 66 10.41 3.52 7.26
CA ALA A 66 11.78 3.29 6.81
C ALA A 66 12.45 2.09 7.51
N GLN A 67 12.11 1.85 8.78
CA GLN A 67 12.57 0.70 9.57
C GLN A 67 11.89 -0.61 9.16
N THR A 68 10.73 -0.55 8.51
CA THR A 68 10.19 -1.73 7.82
C THR A 68 11.14 -2.10 6.68
N THR A 69 11.97 -3.09 6.96
CA THR A 69 12.93 -3.64 6.00
C THR A 69 12.20 -4.07 4.74
N ARG A 70 12.91 -4.09 3.61
CA ARG A 70 12.34 -4.61 2.36
C ARG A 70 11.75 -6.01 2.56
N ALA A 71 12.39 -6.83 3.39
CA ALA A 71 11.91 -8.15 3.78
C ALA A 71 10.56 -8.11 4.50
N GLN A 72 10.41 -7.28 5.55
CA GLN A 72 9.13 -7.10 6.24
C GLN A 72 8.03 -6.53 5.33
N LYS A 73 8.38 -5.61 4.42
CA LYS A 73 7.41 -5.10 3.43
C LYS A 73 6.94 -6.21 2.49
N VAL A 74 7.84 -7.06 2.02
CA VAL A 74 7.48 -8.22 1.20
C VAL A 74 6.62 -9.19 1.99
N GLU A 75 6.96 -9.48 3.24
CA GLU A 75 6.19 -10.37 4.11
C GLU A 75 4.76 -9.85 4.33
N ASN A 76 4.62 -8.56 4.64
CA ASN A 76 3.30 -7.92 4.78
C ASN A 76 2.49 -8.02 3.49
N LEU A 77 3.13 -7.81 2.32
CA LEU A 77 2.46 -7.97 1.03
C LEU A 77 2.07 -9.42 0.73
N LYS A 78 2.87 -10.42 1.19
CA LYS A 78 2.51 -11.84 1.09
C LYS A 78 1.26 -12.14 1.93
N ARG A 79 1.20 -11.62 3.16
CA ARG A 79 0.01 -11.74 4.03
C ARG A 79 -1.21 -11.09 3.39
N SER A 80 -1.09 -9.88 2.86
CA SER A 80 -2.18 -9.22 2.13
C SER A 80 -2.63 -10.00 0.89
N ALA A 81 -1.70 -10.59 0.13
CA ALA A 81 -2.04 -11.42 -1.02
C ALA A 81 -2.79 -12.70 -0.62
N ALA A 82 -2.41 -13.33 0.50
CA ALA A 82 -3.10 -14.49 1.05
C ALA A 82 -4.54 -14.17 1.47
N ILE A 83 -4.74 -13.08 2.22
CA ILE A 83 -6.09 -12.59 2.59
C ILE A 83 -6.93 -12.33 1.33
N LEU A 84 -6.31 -11.74 0.30
CA LEU A 84 -7.01 -11.48 -0.95
C LEU A 84 -7.46 -12.75 -1.67
N LYS A 85 -6.64 -13.82 -1.63
CA LYS A 85 -7.01 -15.12 -2.20
C LYS A 85 -8.21 -15.71 -1.46
N GLU A 86 -8.21 -15.63 -0.13
CA GLU A 86 -9.31 -16.10 0.70
C GLU A 86 -10.61 -15.33 0.37
N GLN A 87 -10.54 -14.00 0.24
CA GLN A 87 -11.69 -13.19 -0.20
C GLN A 87 -12.22 -13.62 -1.57
N VAL A 88 -11.34 -13.88 -2.54
CA VAL A 88 -11.75 -14.34 -3.88
C VAL A 88 -12.40 -15.73 -3.82
N GLN A 89 -11.90 -16.61 -2.95
CA GLN A 89 -12.50 -17.92 -2.71
C GLN A 89 -13.87 -17.81 -2.03
N GLY A 90 -14.02 -16.90 -1.05
CA GLY A 90 -15.31 -16.59 -0.43
C GLY A 90 -16.33 -16.08 -1.44
N VAL A 91 -15.93 -15.23 -2.38
CA VAL A 91 -16.78 -14.82 -3.51
C VAL A 91 -17.16 -16.02 -4.38
N ALA A 92 -16.24 -16.97 -4.61
CA ALA A 92 -16.53 -18.18 -5.38
C ALA A 92 -17.57 -19.08 -4.72
N LEU A 93 -17.48 -19.26 -3.40
CA LEU A 93 -18.44 -20.01 -2.61
C LEU A 93 -19.81 -19.33 -2.65
N ARG A 94 -19.87 -18.02 -2.39
CA ARG A 94 -21.12 -17.26 -2.49
C ARG A 94 -21.76 -17.34 -3.86
N VAL A 95 -20.96 -17.29 -4.93
CA VAL A 95 -21.49 -17.44 -6.31
C VAL A 95 -22.11 -18.83 -6.51
N ARG A 96 -21.54 -19.89 -5.91
CA ARG A 96 -22.14 -21.23 -5.96
C ARG A 96 -23.41 -21.32 -5.11
N ASP A 97 -23.39 -20.79 -3.90
CA ASP A 97 -24.48 -20.98 -2.93
C ASP A 97 -25.66 -20.06 -3.21
N SER A 98 -25.42 -18.75 -3.37
CA SER A 98 -26.47 -17.74 -3.53
C SER A 98 -27.00 -17.66 -4.96
N PHE A 99 -26.24 -18.14 -5.95
CA PHE A 99 -26.60 -18.06 -7.36
C PHE A 99 -26.60 -19.42 -8.04
N ALA A 100 -26.81 -20.53 -7.32
CA ALA A 100 -26.75 -21.89 -7.85
C ALA A 100 -27.49 -22.07 -9.20
N GLN A 101 -28.69 -21.48 -9.34
CA GLN A 101 -29.46 -21.55 -10.60
C GLN A 101 -28.87 -20.68 -11.72
N GLU A 102 -28.39 -19.47 -11.42
CA GLU A 102 -27.76 -18.58 -12.41
C GLU A 102 -26.30 -18.96 -12.73
N ALA A 103 -25.66 -19.70 -11.81
CA ALA A 103 -24.29 -20.20 -11.89
C ALA A 103 -24.13 -21.21 -13.04
N VAL A 104 -25.16 -22.02 -13.27
CA VAL A 104 -25.26 -22.97 -14.40
C VAL A 104 -25.36 -22.24 -15.75
N GLY A 105 -25.86 -21.01 -15.73
CA GLY A 105 -26.01 -20.15 -16.89
C GLY A 105 -24.70 -19.58 -17.45
N LYS A 106 -24.79 -18.93 -18.62
CA LYS A 106 -23.64 -18.29 -19.30
C LYS A 106 -22.94 -17.23 -18.42
N THR A 107 -23.69 -16.54 -17.57
CA THR A 107 -23.17 -15.48 -16.69
C THR A 107 -22.36 -16.07 -15.54
N GLY A 108 -22.85 -17.14 -14.90
CA GLY A 108 -22.12 -17.88 -13.86
C GLY A 108 -20.77 -18.41 -14.33
N ARG A 109 -20.76 -19.13 -15.47
CA ARG A 109 -19.52 -19.63 -16.09
C ARG A 109 -18.51 -18.51 -16.40
N LYS A 110 -18.97 -17.31 -16.76
CA LYS A 110 -18.10 -16.14 -16.98
C LYS A 110 -17.50 -15.64 -15.67
N VAL A 111 -18.27 -15.60 -14.59
CA VAL A 111 -17.80 -15.19 -13.26
C VAL A 111 -16.75 -16.18 -12.77
N GLU A 112 -17.03 -17.48 -12.83
CA GLU A 112 -16.09 -18.54 -12.43
C GLU A 112 -14.78 -18.47 -13.21
N LYS A 113 -14.85 -18.28 -14.54
CA LYS A 113 -13.66 -18.06 -15.37
C LYS A 113 -12.89 -16.79 -14.99
N GLU A 114 -13.56 -15.74 -14.52
CA GLU A 114 -12.88 -14.54 -14.03
C GLU A 114 -12.25 -14.74 -12.64
N ILE A 115 -12.88 -15.50 -11.75
CA ILE A 115 -12.31 -15.90 -10.45
C ILE A 115 -10.98 -16.62 -10.66
N LEU A 116 -10.95 -17.66 -11.51
CA LEU A 116 -9.72 -18.40 -11.82
C LEU A 116 -8.60 -17.49 -12.37
N LYS A 117 -8.97 -16.52 -13.22
CA LYS A 117 -8.00 -15.55 -13.75
C LYS A 117 -7.49 -14.56 -12.71
N VAL A 118 -8.31 -14.20 -11.71
CA VAL A 118 -7.87 -13.37 -10.58
C VAL A 118 -6.87 -14.15 -9.74
N ILE A 119 -7.19 -15.40 -9.38
CA ILE A 119 -6.29 -16.30 -8.62
C ILE A 119 -4.93 -16.44 -9.35
N SER A 120 -4.95 -16.81 -10.63
CA SER A 120 -3.71 -16.89 -11.43
C SER A 120 -2.95 -15.57 -11.53
N SER A 121 -3.65 -14.43 -11.51
CA SER A 121 -2.99 -13.11 -11.50
C SER A 121 -2.36 -12.81 -10.14
N LEU A 122 -2.97 -13.24 -9.02
CA LEU A 122 -2.42 -13.08 -7.68
C LEU A 122 -1.15 -13.90 -7.49
N GLU A 123 -1.15 -15.17 -7.91
CA GLU A 123 0.05 -16.04 -7.86
C GLU A 123 1.24 -15.43 -8.62
N LYS A 124 0.97 -14.86 -9.80
CA LYS A 124 2.00 -14.16 -10.58
C LYS A 124 2.49 -12.89 -9.90
N VAL A 125 1.64 -12.20 -9.14
CA VAL A 125 2.03 -11.01 -8.36
C VAL A 125 2.87 -11.42 -7.15
N GLU A 126 2.50 -12.51 -6.46
CA GLU A 126 3.27 -13.09 -5.36
C GLU A 126 4.71 -13.41 -5.78
N GLY A 127 4.89 -14.04 -6.94
CA GLY A 127 6.23 -14.31 -7.50
C GLY A 127 7.04 -13.06 -7.90
N LYS A 128 6.45 -11.86 -7.85
CA LYS A 128 7.12 -10.58 -8.14
C LYS A 128 7.16 -9.62 -6.95
N LEU A 129 6.74 -10.04 -5.76
CA LEU A 129 6.72 -9.17 -4.58
C LEU A 129 8.12 -8.68 -4.22
N ASP A 130 9.12 -9.55 -4.29
CA ASP A 130 10.51 -9.23 -3.95
C ASP A 130 11.09 -8.14 -4.86
N THR A 131 10.76 -8.16 -6.15
CA THR A 131 11.32 -7.23 -7.14
C THR A 131 10.47 -5.97 -7.34
N ARG A 132 9.16 -6.03 -7.06
CA ARG A 132 8.20 -4.96 -7.39
C ARG A 132 7.38 -4.46 -6.20
N VAL A 133 7.92 -4.49 -4.98
CA VAL A 133 7.29 -4.10 -3.70
C VAL A 133 6.31 -2.91 -3.83
N LYS A 134 6.77 -1.74 -4.30
CA LYS A 134 5.92 -0.53 -4.40
C LYS A 134 4.76 -0.69 -5.38
N LYS A 135 5.02 -1.27 -6.57
CA LYS A 135 3.98 -1.50 -7.58
C LYS A 135 2.98 -2.56 -7.07
N ALA A 136 3.48 -3.61 -6.42
CA ALA A 136 2.67 -4.68 -5.86
C ALA A 136 1.76 -4.20 -4.75
N GLY A 137 2.26 -3.41 -3.79
CA GLY A 137 1.42 -2.82 -2.74
C GLY A 137 0.27 -1.98 -3.30
N LYS A 138 0.55 -1.10 -4.27
CA LYS A 138 -0.50 -0.31 -4.94
C LYS A 138 -1.50 -1.17 -5.71
N GLY A 139 -1.04 -2.27 -6.31
CA GLY A 139 -1.88 -3.19 -7.08
C GLY A 139 -2.81 -4.01 -6.20
N LEU A 140 -2.27 -4.56 -5.11
CA LEU A 140 -3.00 -5.35 -4.11
C LEU A 140 -4.05 -4.49 -3.40
N ALA A 141 -3.68 -3.32 -2.87
CA ALA A 141 -4.63 -2.41 -2.21
C ALA A 141 -5.80 -2.00 -3.14
N LYS A 142 -5.51 -1.79 -4.44
CA LYS A 142 -6.56 -1.51 -5.43
C LYS A 142 -7.44 -2.72 -5.72
N ALA A 143 -6.90 -3.93 -5.70
CA ALA A 143 -7.68 -5.15 -5.88
C ALA A 143 -8.58 -5.40 -4.67
N GLU A 144 -8.06 -5.22 -3.46
CA GLU A 144 -8.78 -5.34 -2.19
C GLU A 144 -9.99 -4.40 -2.14
N LYS A 145 -9.80 -3.11 -2.39
CA LYS A 145 -10.91 -2.15 -2.47
C LYS A 145 -11.99 -2.55 -3.47
N ARG A 146 -11.62 -3.26 -4.55
CA ARG A 146 -12.56 -3.72 -5.57
C ARG A 146 -13.30 -4.98 -5.17
N LEU A 147 -12.67 -5.86 -4.38
CA LEU A 147 -13.30 -7.08 -3.85
C LEU A 147 -14.20 -6.77 -2.67
N ALA A 148 -13.80 -5.85 -1.78
CA ALA A 148 -14.65 -5.38 -0.68
C ALA A 148 -15.98 -4.80 -1.18
N ALA A 149 -15.96 -4.08 -2.32
CA ALA A 149 -17.15 -3.54 -2.95
C ALA A 149 -18.08 -4.60 -3.59
N LEU A 150 -17.72 -5.88 -3.55
CA LEU A 150 -18.54 -6.98 -4.06
C LEU A 150 -19.35 -7.69 -2.98
N ALA A 151 -19.21 -7.29 -1.72
CA ALA A 151 -19.86 -7.94 -0.58
C ALA A 151 -21.39 -7.99 -0.70
N ASP A 152 -22.04 -7.07 -1.42
CA ASP A 152 -23.51 -7.09 -1.59
C ASP A 152 -23.93 -7.04 -3.07
N ALA A 153 -23.01 -7.36 -3.98
CA ALA A 153 -23.22 -7.23 -5.41
C ALA A 153 -23.94 -8.44 -6.03
N GLY A 154 -24.78 -8.20 -7.03
CA GLY A 154 -25.35 -9.25 -7.88
C GLY A 154 -24.33 -9.92 -8.81
N LEU A 155 -24.67 -11.08 -9.38
CA LEU A 155 -23.77 -11.92 -10.19
C LEU A 155 -23.04 -11.15 -11.32
N ALA A 156 -23.75 -10.30 -12.05
CA ALA A 156 -23.17 -9.50 -13.13
C ALA A 156 -22.14 -8.47 -12.60
N ASP A 157 -22.41 -7.87 -11.45
CA ASP A 157 -21.53 -6.91 -10.80
C ASP A 157 -20.30 -7.57 -10.19
N ILE A 158 -20.45 -8.76 -9.62
CA ILE A 158 -19.35 -9.62 -9.20
C ILE A 158 -18.40 -9.85 -10.38
N GLY A 159 -18.92 -10.25 -11.54
CA GLY A 159 -18.11 -10.42 -12.75
C GLY A 159 -17.36 -9.15 -13.18
N ARG A 160 -18.01 -7.98 -13.12
CA ARG A 160 -17.39 -6.68 -13.44
C ARG A 160 -16.32 -6.30 -12.43
N GLY A 161 -16.57 -6.49 -11.13
CA GLY A 161 -15.62 -6.18 -10.06
C GLY A 161 -14.39 -7.07 -10.10
N LEU A 162 -14.55 -8.38 -10.30
CA LEU A 162 -13.45 -9.32 -10.48
C LEU A 162 -12.57 -8.93 -11.68
N LYS A 163 -13.19 -8.55 -12.81
CA LYS A 163 -12.45 -8.07 -13.99
C LYS A 163 -11.63 -6.80 -13.69
N LYS A 164 -12.17 -5.88 -12.86
CA LYS A 164 -11.46 -4.66 -12.42
C LYS A 164 -10.32 -5.00 -11.47
N ALA A 165 -10.53 -5.88 -10.50
CA ALA A 165 -9.49 -6.37 -9.59
C ALA A 165 -8.35 -7.07 -10.36
N ARG A 166 -8.69 -7.93 -11.33
CA ARG A 166 -7.69 -8.54 -12.22
C ARG A 166 -6.87 -7.49 -12.98
N LYS A 167 -7.51 -6.43 -13.47
CA LYS A 167 -6.81 -5.35 -14.19
C LYS A 167 -5.81 -4.61 -13.29
N SER A 168 -6.12 -4.37 -12.01
CA SER A 168 -5.15 -3.76 -11.09
C SER A 168 -3.95 -4.66 -10.81
N LEU A 169 -4.17 -5.98 -10.69
CA LEU A 169 -3.08 -6.96 -10.54
C LEU A 169 -2.20 -7.04 -11.79
N LYS A 170 -2.80 -7.09 -12.99
CA LYS A 170 -2.02 -7.09 -14.25
C LYS A 170 -1.12 -5.87 -14.41
N ARG A 171 -1.49 -4.70 -13.88
CA ARG A 171 -0.63 -3.50 -13.91
C ARG A 171 0.65 -3.66 -13.10
N VAL A 172 0.66 -4.55 -12.09
CA VAL A 172 1.88 -4.90 -11.35
C VAL A 172 2.83 -5.73 -12.21
N LEU A 173 2.26 -6.60 -13.07
CA LEU A 173 3.00 -7.50 -13.94
C LEU A 173 3.49 -6.83 -15.23
N ALA A 174 2.80 -5.78 -15.68
CA ALA A 174 3.17 -4.98 -16.85
C ALA A 174 4.55 -4.35 -16.65
N ARG A 175 5.41 -4.42 -17.68
CA ARG A 175 6.83 -4.03 -17.59
C ARG A 175 6.98 -2.63 -16.99
#